data_AF-A0A9X5XH89-F1
#
_entry.id   AF-A0A9X5XH89-F1
#
_cell.length_a   1.000
_cell.length_b   1.000
_cell.length_c   1.000
_cell.angle_alpha   90.00
_cell.angle_beta   90.00
_cell.angle_gamma   90.00
#
_symmetry.space_group_name_H-M   'P 1'
#
loop_
_entity.id
_entity.type
_entity.pdbx_description
1 polymer ?
#
loop_
_entity_poly.entity_id
_entity_poly.type
_entity_poly.pdbx_seq_one_letter_code
_entity_poly.pdbx_strand_id
1 'polypeptide(L)' 'ATVDVGPWMERKIAAVLAHRSEVERRALPGVIAGLSPEARERLFATEWYIRHAPLAAAPAQTELTA' A
#
# COMPACT_ATOMS: atom_id res chain seq x y z
N ALA A 1 11.70 7.08 -9.60
CA ALA A 1 12.55 6.65 -8.47
C ALA A 1 11.98 5.36 -7.89
N THR A 2 12.78 4.51 -7.27
CA THR A 2 12.32 3.22 -6.72
C THR A 2 12.84 3.01 -5.31
N VAL A 3 12.11 2.20 -4.55
CA VAL A 3 12.52 1.71 -3.23
C VAL A 3 12.40 0.19 -3.24
N ASP A 4 13.45 -0.49 -2.79
CA ASP A 4 13.41 -1.92 -2.49
C ASP A 4 12.68 -2.14 -1.15
N VAL A 5 11.60 -2.90 -1.21
CA VAL A 5 10.71 -3.20 -0.09
C VAL A 5 10.92 -4.62 0.41
N GLY A 6 11.77 -5.43 -0.24
CA GLY A 6 12.09 -6.80 0.14
C GLY A 6 12.29 -7.00 1.65
N PRO A 7 13.07 -6.15 2.35
CA PRO A 7 13.27 -6.27 3.80
C PRO A 7 12.01 -6.14 4.67
N TRP A 8 10.93 -5.54 4.16
CA TRP A 8 9.67 -5.30 4.89
C TRP A 8 8.46 -6.01 4.27
N MET A 9 8.70 -6.93 3.35
CA MET A 9 7.64 -7.53 2.51
C MET A 9 6.56 -8.24 3.33
N GLU A 10 6.96 -9.03 4.32
CA GLU A 10 6.02 -9.70 5.23
C GLU A 10 5.16 -8.69 6.01
N ARG A 11 5.75 -7.57 6.45
CA ARG A 11 5.01 -6.52 7.14
C ARG A 11 4.01 -5.84 6.20
N LYS A 12 4.40 -5.56 4.96
CA LYS A 12 3.51 -4.95 3.95
C LYS A 12 2.34 -5.87 3.60
N ILE A 13 2.60 -7.16 3.38
CA ILE A 13 1.56 -8.16 3.11
C ILE A 13 0.61 -8.27 4.30
N ALA A 14 1.13 -8.37 5.53
CA ALA A 14 0.30 -8.43 6.73
C ALA A 14 -0.58 -7.17 6.89
N ALA A 15 -0.04 -5.99 6.61
CA ALA A 15 -0.79 -4.74 6.64
C ALA A 15 -1.94 -4.74 5.61
N VAL A 16 -1.68 -5.17 4.37
CA VAL A 16 -2.71 -5.30 3.32
C VAL A 16 -3.81 -6.28 3.73
N LEU A 17 -3.43 -7.45 4.25
CA LEU A 17 -4.40 -8.48 4.66
C LEU A 17 -5.19 -8.10 5.93
N ALA A 18 -4.72 -7.11 6.70
CA ALA A 18 -5.47 -6.58 7.84
C ALA A 18 -6.75 -5.83 7.42
N HIS A 19 -6.88 -5.42 6.16
CA HIS A 19 -8.12 -4.87 5.59
C HIS A 19 -9.16 -5.99 5.37
N ARG A 20 -9.65 -6.61 6.45
CA ARG A 20 -10.47 -7.84 6.37
C ARG A 20 -11.74 -7.71 5.51
N SER A 21 -12.46 -6.61 5.59
CA SER A 21 -13.64 -6.36 4.75
C SER A 21 -13.30 -6.30 3.25
N GLU A 22 -12.11 -5.80 2.93
CA GLU A 22 -11.60 -5.74 1.54
C GLU A 22 -11.22 -7.13 1.02
N VAL A 23 -10.68 -7.97 1.89
CA VAL A 23 -10.41 -9.38 1.61
C VAL A 23 -11.71 -10.14 1.36
N GLU A 24 -12.69 -9.99 2.25
CA GLU A 24 -14.00 -10.65 2.16
C GLU A 24 -14.77 -10.26 0.89
N ARG A 25 -14.80 -8.95 0.56
CA ARG A 25 -15.46 -8.46 -0.67
C ARG A 25 -14.67 -8.74 -1.95
N ARG A 26 -13.50 -9.40 -1.83
CA ARG A 26 -12.59 -9.72 -2.94
C ARG A 26 -12.13 -8.50 -3.74
N ALA A 27 -11.94 -7.37 -3.06
CA ALA A 27 -11.19 -6.25 -3.62
C ALA A 27 -9.70 -6.64 -3.78
N LEU A 28 -8.84 -5.67 -4.12
CA LEU A 28 -7.42 -5.93 -4.35
C LEU A 28 -6.75 -6.74 -3.19
N PRO A 29 -7.00 -6.47 -1.90
CA PRO A 29 -6.47 -7.31 -0.81
C PRO A 29 -6.90 -8.78 -0.89
N GLY A 30 -8.13 -9.07 -1.30
CA GLY A 30 -8.63 -10.43 -1.52
C GLY A 30 -7.98 -11.12 -2.72
N VAL A 31 -7.72 -10.38 -3.81
CA VAL A 31 -6.93 -10.90 -4.95
C VAL A 31 -5.52 -11.26 -4.48
N ILE A 32 -4.87 -10.38 -3.72
CA ILE A 32 -3.52 -10.59 -3.16
C ILE A 32 -3.49 -11.80 -2.23
N ALA A 33 -4.53 -11.98 -1.39
CA ALA A 33 -4.67 -13.14 -0.52
C ALA A 33 -4.74 -14.47 -1.29
N GLY A 34 -5.13 -14.46 -2.56
CA GLY A 34 -5.16 -15.63 -3.44
C GLY A 34 -3.87 -15.88 -4.22
N LEU A 35 -2.95 -14.90 -4.28
CA LEU A 35 -1.68 -15.05 -5.01
C LEU A 35 -0.73 -16.02 -4.30
N SER A 36 0.12 -16.70 -5.08
CA SER A 36 1.24 -17.47 -4.53
C SER A 36 2.24 -16.55 -3.82
N PRO A 37 3.05 -17.06 -2.87
CA PRO A 37 4.09 -16.27 -2.20
C PRO A 37 5.03 -15.56 -3.18
N GLU A 38 5.47 -16.26 -4.23
CA GLU A 38 6.40 -15.71 -5.24
C GLU A 38 5.71 -14.62 -6.07
N ALA A 39 4.41 -14.74 -6.32
CA ALA A 39 3.64 -13.71 -7.02
C ALA A 39 3.45 -12.46 -6.15
N ARG A 40 3.24 -12.63 -4.84
CA ARG A 40 3.20 -11.51 -3.89
C ARG A 40 4.54 -10.81 -3.80
N GLU A 41 5.63 -11.58 -3.78
CA GLU A 41 6.99 -11.05 -3.77
C GLU A 41 7.28 -10.19 -5.01
N ARG A 42 7.02 -10.73 -6.21
CA ARG A 42 7.19 -9.95 -7.45
C ARG A 42 6.31 -8.69 -7.49
N LEU A 43 5.11 -8.75 -6.90
CA LEU A 43 4.20 -7.61 -6.86
C LEU A 43 4.66 -6.51 -5.88
N PHE A 44 5.23 -6.89 -4.73
CA PHE A 44 5.47 -5.96 -3.63
C PHE A 44 6.92 -5.57 -3.39
N ALA A 45 7.90 -6.31 -3.92
CA ALA A 45 9.32 -6.09 -3.64
C ALA A 45 9.84 -4.72 -4.08
N THR A 46 9.17 -4.02 -5.00
CA THR A 46 9.60 -2.69 -5.45
C THR A 46 8.46 -1.71 -5.43
N GLU A 47 8.68 -0.55 -4.82
CA GLU A 47 7.76 0.58 -4.90
C GLU A 47 8.29 1.64 -5.87
N TRP A 48 7.42 2.09 -6.77
CA TRP A 48 7.76 2.99 -7.87
C TRP A 48 7.16 4.36 -7.62
N TYR A 49 8.00 5.40 -7.75
CA TYR A 49 7.63 6.78 -7.49
C TYR A 49 7.84 7.66 -8.72
N ILE A 50 6.82 8.47 -9.00
CA ILE A 50 6.89 9.62 -9.91
C ILE A 50 7.24 10.85 -9.07
N ARG A 51 8.28 11.57 -9.49
CA ARG A 51 8.67 12.80 -8.81
C ARG A 51 7.69 13.91 -9.21
N HIS A 52 6.98 14.46 -8.24
CA HIS A 52 6.24 15.70 -8.39
C HIS A 52 7.00 16.86 -7.75
N ALA A 53 6.82 18.07 -8.29
CA ALA A 53 7.26 19.27 -7.60
C ALA A 53 6.51 19.39 -6.26
N PRO A 54 7.14 19.88 -5.17
CA PRO A 54 6.44 20.12 -3.92
C PRO A 54 5.26 21.05 -4.16
N LEU A 55 4.06 20.58 -3.80
CA LEU A 55 2.88 21.43 -3.71
C LEU A 55 3.05 22.35 -2.49
N ALA A 56 2.55 23.58 -2.57
CA ALA A 56 2.46 24.44 -1.40
C ALA A 56 1.70 23.70 -0.30
N ALA A 57 2.20 23.79 0.95
CA ALA A 57 1.54 23.15 2.07
C ALA A 57 0.09 23.62 2.15
N ALA A 58 -0.84 22.68 2.35
CA ALA A 58 -2.20 23.04 2.67
C ALA A 58 -2.20 23.94 3.92
N PRO A 59 -3.05 24.97 3.98
CA PRO A 59 -3.18 25.77 5.19
C PRO A 59 -3.56 24.87 6.37
N ALA A 60 -3.10 25.23 7.57
CA ALA A 60 -3.41 24.47 8.78
C ALA A 60 -4.93 24.34 8.93
N GLN A 61 -5.43 23.10 8.92
CA GLN A 61 -6.82 22.81 9.26
C GLN A 61 -6.92 22.83 10.79
N THR A 62 -7.36 23.96 11.35
CA THR A 62 -7.55 24.13 12.80
C THR A 62 -8.89 23.61 13.29
N GLU A 63 -9.83 23.31 12.40
CA GLU A 63 -11.18 22.91 12.76
C GLU A 63 -11.63 21.66 12.00
N LEU A 64 -12.08 20.67 12.75
CA LEU A 64 -12.84 19.54 12.21
C LEU A 64 -14.28 20.04 12.01
N THR A 65 -14.66 20.35 10.77
CA THR A 65 -16.05 20.68 10.45
C THR A 65 -16.87 19.39 10.50
N ALA A 66 -17.96 19.42 11.28
CA ALA A 66 -18.91 18.33 11.47
C ALA A 66 -19.92 18.25 10.32
#